data_AF-A0A1H3BR96-F1
#
_entry.id   AF-A0A1H3BR96-F1
#
_cell.length_a   1.000
_cell.length_b   1.000
_cell.length_c   1.000
_cell.angle_alpha   90.00
_cell.angle_beta   90.00
_cell.angle_gamma   90.00
#
_symmetry.space_group_name_H-M   'P 1'
#
loop_
_entity.id
_entity.type
_entity.pdbx_description
1 polymer ?
#
loop_
_entity_poly.entity_id
_entity_poly.type
_entity_poly.pdbx_seq_one_letter_code
_entity_poly.pdbx_strand_id
1 'polypeptide(L)'
;MDDFFMHLDLSDFPEVDVEARKDDIIKASKAINNLIKESRAMSKLSNCYYCGEPCDGFCNSHTLPAFCLRNIAQKGKFFYSNSILDLPSLKDDKGVNESGTFHLICRECDSKIFQEYENPDNYENIPTVKMLAQIDMKNNLKNISKRLMEIEMYSLMSKQIGMSEHWVDAKNSMNKMDLEEYKESFSRAKKRDVKPFSGDYYVGFLKNCHM
;
A
#
# COMPACT_ATOMS: atom_id res chain seq x y z
N MET A 1 -15.92 -33.39 -6.34
CA MET A 1 -15.99 -32.00 -5.83
C MET A 1 -14.93 -32.01 -4.75
N ASP A 2 -13.69 -31.93 -5.22
CA ASP A 2 -12.55 -32.42 -4.43
C ASP A 2 -12.11 -31.30 -3.52
N ASP A 3 -11.96 -31.68 -2.27
CA ASP A 3 -11.67 -30.86 -1.11
C ASP A 3 -10.41 -30.04 -1.35
N PHE A 4 -10.56 -28.81 -1.85
CA PHE A 4 -9.47 -27.85 -2.02
C PHE A 4 -9.15 -27.18 -0.67
N PHE A 5 -9.05 -27.98 0.38
CA PHE A 5 -8.44 -27.55 1.64
C PHE A 5 -7.00 -28.06 1.64
N MET A 6 -6.09 -27.23 1.10
CA MET A 6 -4.67 -27.41 1.40
C MET A 6 -4.48 -27.15 2.89
N HIS A 7 -4.17 -28.21 3.64
CA HIS A 7 -3.70 -28.08 5.01
C HIS A 7 -2.32 -27.42 4.96
N LEU A 8 -2.26 -26.10 5.12
CA LEU A 8 -1.00 -25.36 5.14
C LEU A 8 -0.37 -25.52 6.52
N ASP A 9 0.56 -26.46 6.65
CA ASP A 9 1.40 -26.56 7.83
C ASP A 9 2.44 -25.43 7.79
N LEU A 10 2.27 -24.43 8.65
CA LEU A 10 3.19 -23.28 8.76
C LEU A 10 4.54 -23.64 9.42
N SER A 11 4.73 -24.91 9.83
CA SER A 11 6.00 -25.41 10.36
C SER A 11 6.82 -26.22 9.35
N ASP A 12 6.23 -26.61 8.22
CA ASP A 12 6.87 -27.43 7.18
C ASP A 12 7.22 -26.59 5.93
N PHE A 13 8.00 -25.53 6.13
CA PHE A 13 8.53 -24.75 5.01
C PHE A 13 9.79 -25.41 4.47
N PRO A 14 9.89 -25.67 3.16
CA PRO A 14 11.09 -26.26 2.58
C PRO A 14 12.30 -25.33 2.79
N GLU A 15 13.33 -25.84 3.46
CA GLU A 15 14.60 -25.13 3.60
C GLU A 15 15.24 -24.94 2.22
N VAL A 16 15.43 -23.69 1.82
CA VAL A 16 16.11 -23.35 0.57
C VAL A 16 17.59 -23.24 0.86
N ASP A 17 18.40 -24.09 0.23
CA ASP A 17 19.86 -23.88 0.19
C ASP A 17 20.17 -22.63 -0.64
N VAL A 18 20.29 -21.50 0.07
CA VAL A 18 20.50 -20.18 -0.51
C VAL A 18 21.82 -20.11 -1.27
N GLU A 19 22.87 -20.78 -0.79
CA GLU A 19 24.19 -20.71 -1.42
C GLU A 19 24.23 -21.54 -2.70
N ALA A 20 23.67 -22.76 -2.68
CA ALA A 20 23.59 -23.60 -3.89
C ALA A 20 22.70 -22.99 -4.99
N ARG A 21 21.69 -22.18 -4.62
CA ARG A 21 20.71 -21.60 -5.57
C ARG A 21 20.85 -20.09 -5.77
N LYS A 22 22.00 -19.52 -5.40
CA LYS A 22 22.26 -18.08 -5.45
C LYS A 22 21.98 -17.43 -6.80
N ASP A 23 22.43 -18.05 -7.88
CA ASP A 23 22.23 -17.52 -9.24
C ASP A 23 20.75 -17.51 -9.64
N ASP A 24 20.00 -18.53 -9.23
CA ASP A 24 18.56 -18.62 -9.51
C ASP A 24 17.78 -17.61 -8.67
N ILE A 25 18.16 -17.37 -7.42
CA ILE A 25 17.59 -16.32 -6.56
C ILE A 25 17.84 -14.94 -7.17
N ILE A 26 19.04 -14.68 -7.69
CA ILE A 26 19.37 -13.42 -8.36
C ILE A 26 18.51 -13.24 -9.63
N LYS A 27 18.36 -14.28 -10.44
CA LYS A 27 17.51 -14.24 -11.65
C LYS A 27 16.03 -13.99 -11.27
N ALA A 28 15.52 -14.71 -10.28
CA ALA A 28 14.14 -14.54 -9.79
C ALA A 28 13.91 -13.12 -9.24
N SER A 29 14.84 -12.60 -8.43
CA SER A 29 14.79 -11.24 -7.91
C SER A 29 14.74 -10.19 -9.03
N LYS A 30 15.56 -10.36 -10.08
CA LYS A 30 15.54 -9.47 -11.26
C LYS A 30 14.20 -9.55 -12.00
N ALA A 31 13.67 -10.75 -12.21
CA ALA A 31 12.38 -10.95 -12.88
C ALA A 31 11.24 -10.28 -12.09
N ILE A 32 11.17 -10.48 -10.76
CA ILE A 32 10.17 -9.85 -9.89
C ILE A 32 10.30 -8.33 -9.93
N ASN A 33 11.51 -7.79 -9.85
CA ASN A 33 11.72 -6.33 -9.91
C ASN A 33 11.32 -5.73 -11.26
N ASN A 34 11.59 -6.42 -12.37
CA ASN A 34 11.17 -5.99 -13.70
C ASN A 34 9.64 -6.02 -13.83
N LEU A 35 9.00 -7.11 -13.39
CA LEU A 35 7.54 -7.24 -13.36
C LEU A 35 6.90 -6.08 -12.56
N ILE A 36 7.41 -5.81 -11.36
CA ILE A 36 6.94 -4.70 -10.51
C ILE A 36 7.11 -3.35 -11.22
N LYS A 37 8.25 -3.14 -11.89
CA LYS A 37 8.54 -1.89 -12.61
C LYS A 37 7.57 -1.70 -13.78
N GLU A 38 7.34 -2.73 -14.58
CA GLU A 38 6.40 -2.69 -15.71
C GLU A 38 4.96 -2.48 -15.23
N SER A 39 4.53 -3.19 -14.19
CA SER A 39 3.21 -3.04 -13.56
C SER A 39 2.97 -1.60 -13.10
N ARG A 40 3.98 -0.96 -12.49
CA ARG A 40 3.91 0.45 -12.08
C ARG A 40 3.83 1.41 -13.26
N ALA A 41 4.52 1.13 -14.36
CA ALA A 41 4.48 1.96 -15.55
C ALA A 41 3.09 1.89 -16.22
N MET A 42 2.50 0.70 -16.29
CA MET A 42 1.19 0.46 -16.90
C MET A 42 0.03 1.00 -16.04
N SER A 43 0.16 0.91 -14.71
CA SER A 43 -0.86 1.41 -13.77
C SER A 43 -0.80 2.92 -13.50
N LYS A 44 0.19 3.63 -14.08
CA LYS A 44 0.38 5.06 -13.85
C LYS A 44 -0.77 5.86 -14.45
N LEU A 45 -1.43 6.66 -13.63
CA LEU A 45 -2.47 7.58 -14.08
C LEU A 45 -1.87 8.76 -14.87
N SER A 46 -2.66 9.40 -15.72
CA SER A 46 -2.27 10.64 -16.42
C SER A 46 -2.61 11.91 -15.65
N ASN A 47 -3.58 11.82 -14.73
CA ASN A 47 -4.16 12.95 -14.03
C ASN A 47 -4.06 12.75 -12.52
N CYS A 48 -3.98 13.86 -11.77
CA CYS A 48 -4.07 13.82 -10.31
C CYS A 48 -5.39 13.20 -9.88
N TYR A 49 -5.32 12.18 -9.03
CA TYR A 49 -6.52 11.51 -8.53
C TYR A 49 -7.44 12.43 -7.71
N TYR A 50 -6.90 13.48 -7.09
CA TYR A 50 -7.68 14.42 -6.29
C TYR A 50 -8.32 15.55 -7.11
N CYS A 51 -7.54 16.31 -7.87
CA CYS A 51 -8.03 17.49 -8.60
C CYS A 51 -8.44 17.21 -10.05
N GLY A 52 -8.03 16.07 -10.63
CA GLY A 52 -8.33 15.72 -12.01
C GLY A 52 -7.44 16.39 -13.05
N GLU A 53 -6.57 17.33 -12.65
CA GLU A 53 -5.66 18.01 -13.57
C GLU A 53 -4.55 17.08 -14.08
N PRO A 54 -4.10 17.23 -15.34
CA PRO A 54 -2.93 16.52 -15.86
C PRO A 54 -1.71 16.71 -14.95
N CYS A 55 -0.91 15.66 -14.78
CA CYS A 55 0.28 15.69 -13.92
C CYS A 55 1.51 15.19 -14.64
N ASP A 56 2.50 16.06 -14.79
CA ASP A 56 3.82 15.68 -15.31
C ASP A 56 4.60 14.81 -14.31
N GLY A 57 4.28 14.94 -13.01
CA GLY A 57 4.87 14.16 -11.93
C GLY A 57 3.94 14.00 -10.73
N PHE A 58 3.90 12.78 -10.19
CA PHE A 58 3.19 12.47 -8.95
C PHE A 58 4.10 12.66 -7.73
N CYS A 59 3.51 13.10 -6.62
CA CYS A 59 4.20 13.17 -5.34
C CYS A 59 4.51 11.76 -4.81
N ASN A 60 5.65 11.58 -4.12
CA ASN A 60 5.91 10.40 -3.30
C ASN A 60 5.25 10.58 -1.93
N SER A 61 3.93 10.44 -1.89
CA SER A 61 3.13 10.65 -0.69
C SER A 61 3.20 9.43 0.23
N HIS A 62 3.17 9.65 1.55
CA HIS A 62 3.19 8.58 2.56
C HIS A 62 1.87 8.50 3.32
N THR A 63 1.41 7.30 3.66
CA THR A 63 0.22 7.09 4.52
C THR A 63 0.42 7.56 5.95
N LEU A 64 1.64 7.46 6.49
CA LEU A 64 2.01 8.01 7.79
C LEU A 64 2.83 9.29 7.57
N PRO A 65 2.66 10.34 8.40
CA PRO A 65 3.45 11.56 8.27
C PRO A 65 4.94 11.26 8.42
N ALA A 66 5.77 12.02 7.71
CA ALA A 66 7.21 11.81 7.71
C ALA A 66 7.85 11.99 9.10
N PHE A 67 7.26 12.83 9.97
CA PHE A 67 7.74 12.97 11.35
C PHE A 67 7.45 11.72 12.18
N CYS A 68 6.27 11.09 12.03
CA CYS A 68 5.96 9.81 12.67
C CYS A 68 6.93 8.72 12.22
N LEU A 69 7.13 8.58 10.91
CA LEU A 69 8.05 7.58 10.37
C LEU A 69 9.47 7.75 10.92
N ARG A 70 10.00 8.97 10.92
CA ARG A 70 11.35 9.23 11.46
C ARG A 70 11.49 8.88 12.94
N ASN A 71 10.43 9.05 13.74
CA ASN A 71 10.45 8.74 15.16
C ASN A 71 10.45 7.24 15.47
N ILE A 72 9.86 6.42 14.60
CA ILE A 72 9.80 4.96 14.78
C ILE A 72 10.84 4.18 13.95
N ALA A 73 11.61 4.86 13.10
CA ALA A 73 12.64 4.24 12.27
C ALA A 73 13.87 3.84 13.10
N GLN A 74 14.37 2.62 12.91
CA GLN A 74 15.65 2.19 13.46
C GLN A 74 16.73 2.31 12.38
N LYS A 75 17.75 3.14 12.60
CA LYS A 75 18.81 3.44 11.60
C LYS A 75 18.24 3.86 10.23
N GLY A 76 17.11 4.57 10.22
CA GLY A 76 16.44 5.02 9.00
C GLY A 76 15.66 3.94 8.25
N LYS A 77 15.42 2.78 8.87
CA LYS A 77 14.74 1.63 8.27
C LYS A 77 13.64 1.05 9.15
N PHE A 78 12.79 0.25 8.53
CA PHE A 78 11.72 -0.52 9.15
C PHE A 78 11.79 -1.97 8.72
N PHE A 79 11.47 -2.87 9.64
CA PHE A 79 11.14 -4.25 9.29
C PHE A 79 9.85 -4.28 8.47
N TYR A 80 9.83 -5.14 7.47
CA TYR A 80 8.69 -5.37 6.59
C TYR A 80 8.25 -6.83 6.69
N SER A 81 7.16 -7.23 6.02
CA SER A 81 6.60 -8.59 6.12
C SER A 81 7.62 -9.70 5.85
N ASN A 82 8.64 -9.42 5.01
CA ASN A 82 9.67 -10.39 4.70
C ASN A 82 10.67 -10.64 5.85
N SER A 83 10.67 -9.83 6.91
CA SER A 83 11.42 -10.14 8.14
C SER A 83 10.85 -11.33 8.90
N ILE A 84 9.62 -11.76 8.56
CA ILE A 84 8.95 -12.94 9.12
C ILE A 84 8.93 -14.07 8.08
N LEU A 85 8.59 -13.74 6.82
CA LEU A 85 8.44 -14.74 5.77
C LEU A 85 9.77 -15.27 5.20
N ASP A 86 10.86 -14.51 5.39
CA ASP A 86 12.22 -14.86 4.96
C ASP A 86 12.32 -15.36 3.50
N LEU A 87 11.60 -14.72 2.58
CA LEU A 87 11.64 -15.09 1.18
C LEU A 87 12.95 -14.57 0.55
N PRO A 88 13.83 -15.43 -0.02
CA PRO A 88 15.17 -15.03 -0.46
C PRO A 88 15.20 -13.96 -1.56
N SER A 89 14.12 -13.83 -2.33
CA SER A 89 14.03 -12.87 -3.45
C SER A 89 13.47 -11.49 -3.04
N LEU A 90 13.13 -11.30 -1.76
CA LEU A 90 12.55 -10.06 -1.24
C LEU A 90 13.43 -9.48 -0.14
N LYS A 91 13.38 -8.15 0.03
CA LYS A 91 14.05 -7.47 1.15
C LYS A 91 13.20 -7.57 2.41
N ASP A 92 13.86 -7.82 3.53
CA ASP A 92 13.33 -7.81 4.90
C ASP A 92 13.06 -6.39 5.43
N ASP A 93 13.78 -5.40 4.91
CA ASP A 93 13.70 -4.01 5.33
C ASP A 93 13.27 -3.03 4.23
N LYS A 94 12.78 -1.86 4.67
CA LYS A 94 12.48 -0.69 3.82
C LYS A 94 12.94 0.60 4.46
N GLY A 95 13.40 1.54 3.63
CA GLY A 95 13.76 2.89 4.07
C GLY A 95 12.54 3.77 4.34
N VAL A 96 12.73 4.89 5.05
CA VAL A 96 11.68 5.89 5.29
C VAL A 96 10.97 6.34 4.01
N ASN A 97 11.73 6.55 2.92
CA ASN A 97 11.19 7.00 1.63
C ASN A 97 10.45 5.91 0.84
N GLU A 98 10.42 4.67 1.33
CA GLU A 98 9.80 3.52 0.66
C GLU A 98 8.58 2.98 1.45
N SER A 99 8.49 3.32 2.73
CA SER A 99 7.45 2.84 3.63
C SER A 99 6.15 3.61 3.46
N GLY A 100 5.05 2.89 3.22
CA GLY A 100 3.73 3.51 3.17
C GLY A 100 3.52 4.45 1.97
N THR A 101 4.32 4.36 0.91
CA THR A 101 4.25 5.29 -0.24
C THR A 101 3.20 4.99 -1.30
N PHE A 102 2.69 6.04 -1.96
CA PHE A 102 1.84 5.97 -3.15
C PHE A 102 2.08 7.19 -4.06
N HIS A 103 1.74 7.05 -5.35
CA HIS A 103 2.04 8.05 -6.39
C HIS A 103 0.80 8.34 -7.25
N LEU A 104 -0.25 8.92 -6.64
CA LEU A 104 -1.54 9.17 -7.30
C LEU A 104 -1.93 10.66 -7.38
N ILE A 105 -1.27 11.52 -6.62
CA ILE A 105 -1.66 12.93 -6.50
C ILE A 105 -0.50 13.86 -6.81
N CYS A 106 -0.82 15.09 -7.24
CA CYS A 106 0.19 16.10 -7.47
C CYS A 106 0.74 16.65 -6.14
N ARG A 107 1.94 17.23 -6.21
CA ARG A 107 2.61 17.82 -5.05
C ARG A 107 1.79 18.95 -4.40
N GLU A 108 1.08 19.74 -5.21
CA GLU A 108 0.24 20.81 -4.69
C GLU A 108 -0.93 20.28 -3.86
N CYS A 109 -1.63 19.26 -4.35
CA CYS A 109 -2.72 18.61 -3.64
C CYS A 109 -2.19 18.01 -2.32
N ASP A 110 -1.12 17.23 -2.39
CA ASP A 110 -0.51 16.60 -1.20
C ASP A 110 -0.19 17.64 -0.10
N SER A 111 0.48 18.73 -0.48
CA SER A 111 0.90 19.78 0.46
C SER A 111 -0.22 20.62 1.07
N LYS A 112 -1.41 20.65 0.45
CA LYS A 112 -2.55 21.48 0.89
C LYS A 112 -3.59 20.66 1.65
N ILE A 113 -3.87 19.46 1.17
CA ILE A 113 -5.02 18.67 1.64
C ILE A 113 -4.72 18.02 2.99
N PHE A 114 -3.50 17.55 3.21
CA PHE A 114 -3.16 16.76 4.41
C PHE A 114 -2.54 17.57 5.54
N GLN A 115 -2.68 18.89 5.53
CA GLN A 115 -2.01 19.78 6.49
C GLN A 115 -2.42 19.51 7.94
N GLU A 116 -3.67 19.12 8.22
CA GLU A 116 -4.06 18.81 9.60
C GLU A 116 -3.44 17.50 10.07
N TYR A 117 -3.37 16.50 9.21
CA TYR A 117 -2.76 15.22 9.54
C TYR A 117 -1.23 15.27 9.58
N GLU A 118 -0.59 16.10 8.75
CA GLU A 118 0.87 16.17 8.68
C GLU A 118 1.50 17.16 9.68
N ASN A 119 0.69 17.98 10.36
CA ASN A 119 1.19 18.88 11.39
C ASN A 119 1.42 18.14 12.73
N PRO A 120 2.65 18.08 13.26
CA PRO A 120 2.94 17.46 14.55
C PRO A 120 2.14 18.06 15.71
N ASP A 121 1.89 19.36 15.70
CA ASP A 121 1.21 20.07 16.80
C ASP A 121 -0.23 19.58 17.00
N ASN A 122 -0.86 19.02 15.95
CA ASN A 122 -2.23 18.50 16.01
C ASN A 122 -2.35 17.18 16.79
N TYR A 123 -1.22 16.54 17.15
CA TYR A 123 -1.21 15.29 17.91
C TYR A 123 -1.23 15.50 19.42
N GLU A 124 -1.17 16.74 19.91
CA GLU A 124 -1.32 17.08 21.33
C GLU A 124 -2.78 17.00 21.79
N ASN A 125 -3.73 17.01 20.85
CA ASN A 125 -5.17 17.04 21.11
C ASN A 125 -5.88 15.84 20.46
N ILE A 126 -7.16 15.64 20.81
CA ILE A 126 -7.99 14.63 20.14
C ILE A 126 -8.11 15.01 18.65
N PRO A 127 -7.86 14.05 17.72
CA PRO A 127 -7.96 14.30 16.28
C PRO A 127 -9.31 14.88 15.87
N THR A 128 -9.28 15.92 15.04
CA THR A 128 -10.50 16.48 14.45
C THR A 128 -11.11 15.50 13.45
N VAL A 129 -12.41 15.65 13.16
CA VAL A 129 -13.07 14.90 12.08
C VAL A 129 -12.36 15.10 10.74
N LYS A 130 -11.79 16.27 10.51
CA LYS A 130 -11.05 16.59 9.29
C LYS A 130 -9.72 15.86 9.22
N MET A 131 -8.94 15.84 10.30
CA MET A 131 -7.73 15.03 10.42
C MET A 131 -8.03 13.54 10.20
N LEU A 132 -9.14 13.02 10.76
CA LEU A 132 -9.57 11.64 10.55
C LEU A 132 -9.96 11.36 9.09
N ALA A 133 -10.65 12.29 8.42
CA ALA A 133 -10.93 12.20 6.99
C ALA A 133 -9.65 12.20 6.14
N GLN A 134 -8.64 13.00 6.52
CA GLN A 134 -7.34 13.03 5.85
C GLN A 134 -6.57 11.70 5.98
N ILE A 135 -6.60 11.08 7.17
CA ILE A 135 -6.05 9.74 7.40
C ILE A 135 -6.73 8.72 6.49
N ASP A 136 -8.07 8.73 6.48
CA ASP A 136 -8.89 7.82 5.68
C ASP A 136 -8.61 7.99 4.18
N MET A 137 -8.53 9.23 3.69
CA MET A 137 -8.15 9.52 2.31
C MET A 137 -6.78 8.94 1.95
N LYS A 138 -5.76 9.11 2.80
CA LYS A 138 -4.43 8.56 2.52
C LYS A 138 -4.41 7.03 2.48
N ASN A 139 -5.13 6.38 3.38
CA ASN A 139 -5.26 4.92 3.38
C ASN A 139 -5.93 4.42 2.10
N ASN A 140 -7.03 5.06 1.68
CA ASN A 140 -7.69 4.70 0.43
C ASN A 140 -6.83 5.00 -0.80
N LEU A 141 -6.11 6.12 -0.86
CA LEU A 141 -5.17 6.41 -1.96
C LEU A 141 -4.06 5.35 -2.06
N LYS A 142 -3.51 4.92 -0.93
CA LYS A 142 -2.54 3.80 -0.89
C LYS A 142 -3.14 2.51 -1.44
N ASN A 143 -4.36 2.17 -1.03
CA ASN A 143 -5.05 0.96 -1.46
C ASN A 143 -5.45 1.00 -2.94
N ILE A 144 -5.93 2.14 -3.43
CA ILE A 144 -6.19 2.38 -4.86
C ILE A 144 -4.89 2.19 -5.65
N SER A 145 -3.79 2.82 -5.22
CA SER A 145 -2.49 2.70 -5.89
C SER A 145 -2.02 1.25 -5.94
N LYS A 146 -2.25 0.49 -4.87
CA LYS A 146 -1.92 -0.93 -4.79
C LYS A 146 -2.79 -1.75 -5.76
N ARG A 147 -4.11 -1.58 -5.76
CA ARG A 147 -5.02 -2.36 -6.62
C ARG A 147 -4.81 -2.08 -8.10
N LEU A 148 -4.57 -0.82 -8.49
CA LEU A 148 -4.21 -0.47 -9.86
C LEU A 148 -2.94 -1.19 -10.32
N MET A 149 -1.90 -1.21 -9.47
CA MET A 149 -0.66 -1.92 -9.77
C MET A 149 -0.86 -3.44 -9.84
N GLU A 150 -1.61 -4.03 -8.90
CA GLU A 150 -1.82 -5.48 -8.85
C GLU A 150 -2.62 -6.01 -10.04
N ILE A 151 -3.62 -5.26 -10.52
CA ILE A 151 -4.39 -5.65 -11.72
C ILE A 151 -3.46 -5.83 -12.94
N GLU A 152 -2.58 -4.85 -13.17
CA GLU A 152 -1.59 -4.92 -14.24
C GLU A 152 -0.56 -6.01 -14.00
N MET A 153 -0.11 -6.16 -12.75
CA MET A 153 0.86 -7.18 -12.36
C MET A 153 0.34 -8.59 -12.64
N TYR A 154 -0.88 -8.92 -12.24
CA TYR A 154 -1.45 -10.25 -12.51
C TYR A 154 -1.65 -10.50 -14.00
N SER A 155 -2.03 -9.47 -14.78
CA SER A 155 -2.09 -9.58 -16.24
C SER A 155 -0.71 -9.90 -16.85
N LEU A 156 0.35 -9.23 -16.38
CA LEU A 156 1.72 -9.48 -16.82
C LEU A 156 2.22 -10.86 -16.40
N MET A 157 1.90 -11.33 -15.19
CA MET A 157 2.31 -12.66 -14.74
C MET A 157 1.67 -13.79 -15.56
N SER A 158 0.41 -13.64 -16.00
CA SER A 158 -0.20 -14.58 -16.96
C SER A 158 0.67 -14.68 -18.22
N LYS A 159 1.01 -13.54 -18.81
CA LYS A 159 1.74 -13.45 -20.09
C LYS A 159 3.20 -13.87 -20.01
N GLN A 160 3.90 -13.49 -18.93
CA GLN A 160 5.36 -13.64 -18.82
C GLN A 160 5.78 -14.90 -18.06
N ILE A 161 4.95 -15.36 -17.13
CA ILE A 161 5.28 -16.45 -16.19
C ILE A 161 4.36 -17.67 -16.43
N GLY A 162 3.38 -17.55 -17.33
CA GLY A 162 2.48 -18.66 -17.69
C GLY A 162 1.49 -19.01 -16.57
N MET A 163 1.13 -18.04 -15.73
CA MET A 163 0.15 -18.28 -14.68
C MET A 163 -1.24 -18.52 -15.29
N SER A 164 -2.02 -19.42 -14.68
CA SER A 164 -3.37 -19.75 -15.12
C SER A 164 -4.24 -18.51 -15.30
N GLU A 165 -4.80 -18.33 -16.50
CA GLU A 165 -5.73 -17.24 -16.82
C GLU A 165 -6.93 -17.23 -15.88
N HIS A 166 -7.50 -18.41 -15.57
CA HIS A 166 -8.63 -18.53 -14.64
C HIS A 166 -8.29 -17.98 -13.24
N TRP A 167 -7.10 -18.27 -12.73
CA TRP A 167 -6.66 -17.75 -11.42
C TRP A 167 -6.46 -16.22 -11.48
N VAL A 168 -5.86 -15.73 -12.57
CA VAL A 168 -5.65 -14.29 -12.79
C VAL A 168 -6.97 -13.54 -12.91
N ASP A 169 -7.95 -14.09 -13.61
CA ASP A 169 -9.29 -13.52 -13.77
C ASP A 169 -10.03 -13.47 -12.42
N ALA A 170 -9.98 -14.55 -11.64
CA ALA A 170 -10.57 -14.58 -10.31
C ALA A 170 -9.95 -13.50 -9.40
N LYS A 171 -8.61 -13.38 -9.38
CA LYS A 171 -7.91 -12.35 -8.60
C LYS A 171 -8.22 -10.94 -9.08
N ASN A 172 -8.25 -10.72 -10.39
CA ASN A 172 -8.53 -9.40 -10.94
C ASN A 172 -9.99 -8.99 -10.76
N SER A 173 -10.93 -9.93 -10.74
CA SER A 173 -12.32 -9.66 -10.36
C SER A 173 -12.41 -9.12 -8.94
N MET A 174 -11.76 -9.78 -7.98
CA MET A 174 -11.68 -9.30 -6.59
C MET A 174 -10.99 -7.94 -6.48
N ASN A 175 -9.84 -7.76 -7.14
CA ASN A 175 -9.11 -6.49 -7.09
C ASN A 175 -9.92 -5.33 -7.66
N LYS A 176 -10.75 -5.56 -8.68
CA LYS A 176 -11.65 -4.54 -9.25
C LYS A 176 -12.77 -4.18 -8.29
N MET A 177 -13.36 -5.16 -7.61
CA MET A 177 -14.37 -4.89 -6.57
C MET A 177 -13.79 -4.06 -5.42
N ASP A 178 -12.65 -4.48 -4.87
CA ASP A 178 -11.93 -3.73 -3.84
C ASP A 178 -11.57 -2.32 -4.31
N LEU A 179 -11.10 -2.19 -5.55
CA LEU A 179 -10.73 -0.90 -6.12
C LEU A 179 -11.91 0.06 -6.08
N GLU A 180 -13.10 -0.33 -6.56
CA GLU A 180 -14.28 0.52 -6.54
C GLU A 180 -14.69 0.89 -5.10
N GLU A 181 -14.64 -0.04 -4.15
CA GLU A 181 -14.91 0.25 -2.74
C GLU A 181 -13.94 1.30 -2.17
N TYR A 182 -12.65 1.22 -2.50
CA TYR A 182 -11.67 2.22 -2.08
C TYR A 182 -11.91 3.57 -2.74
N LYS A 183 -12.35 3.61 -4.00
CA LYS A 183 -12.70 4.88 -4.68
C LYS A 183 -13.92 5.55 -4.04
N GLU A 184 -14.93 4.77 -3.68
CA GLU A 184 -16.12 5.26 -2.98
C GLU A 184 -15.76 5.77 -1.59
N SER A 185 -14.96 5.02 -0.84
CA SER A 185 -14.50 5.40 0.50
C SER A 185 -13.64 6.66 0.47
N PHE A 186 -12.72 6.78 -0.48
CA PHE A 186 -11.99 8.04 -0.72
C PHE A 186 -12.94 9.20 -1.02
N SER A 187 -13.95 9.00 -1.86
CA SER A 187 -14.91 10.05 -2.23
C SER A 187 -15.75 10.49 -1.03
N ARG A 188 -16.11 9.58 -0.12
CA ARG A 188 -16.78 9.89 1.15
C ARG A 188 -15.86 10.69 2.07
N ALA A 189 -14.62 10.24 2.28
CA ALA A 189 -13.62 10.92 3.09
C ALA A 189 -13.32 12.34 2.57
N LYS A 190 -13.16 12.50 1.25
CA LYS A 190 -12.97 13.81 0.60
C LYS A 190 -14.11 14.79 0.89
N LYS A 191 -15.37 14.32 0.88
CA LYS A 191 -16.51 15.17 1.25
C LYS A 191 -16.43 15.62 2.72
N ARG A 192 -15.89 14.79 3.61
CA ARG A 192 -15.74 15.10 5.04
C ARG A 192 -14.54 16.00 5.35
N ASP A 193 -13.46 15.89 4.60
CA ASP A 193 -12.35 16.85 4.69
C ASP A 193 -12.82 18.27 4.35
N VAL A 194 -13.65 18.42 3.30
CA VAL A 194 -14.21 19.72 2.91
C VAL A 194 -15.33 20.20 3.84
N LYS A 195 -16.23 19.30 4.25
CA LYS A 195 -17.35 19.60 5.14
C LYS A 195 -17.43 18.58 6.28
N PRO A 196 -16.69 18.81 7.38
CA PRO A 196 -16.70 17.92 8.53
C PRO A 196 -18.10 17.77 9.13
N PHE A 197 -18.44 16.54 9.52
CA PHE A 197 -19.71 16.20 10.16
C PHE A 197 -19.45 15.32 11.38
N SER A 198 -20.02 15.70 12.53
CA SER A 198 -19.91 14.93 13.77
C SER A 198 -20.70 13.62 13.67
N GLY A 199 -20.04 12.48 13.92
CA GLY A 199 -20.67 11.14 13.94
C GLY A 199 -20.25 10.19 12.82
N ASP A 200 -19.44 10.66 11.85
CA ASP A 200 -18.91 9.80 10.78
C ASP A 200 -17.65 9.02 11.18
N TYR A 201 -16.85 9.59 12.10
CA TYR A 201 -15.66 8.95 12.63
C TYR A 201 -15.75 8.87 14.16
N TYR A 202 -15.22 7.78 14.71
CA TYR A 202 -15.16 7.53 16.14
C TYR A 202 -13.73 7.16 16.52
N VAL A 203 -13.22 7.73 17.60
CA VAL A 203 -11.90 7.40 18.16
C VAL A 203 -12.13 6.57 19.42
N GLY A 204 -11.64 5.33 19.40
CA GLY A 204 -11.64 4.45 20.57
C GLY A 204 -10.34 4.60 21.36
N PHE A 205 -10.45 4.84 22.66
CA PHE A 205 -9.29 4.84 23.57
C PHE A 205 -9.22 3.51 24.30
N LEU A 206 -8.13 2.77 24.09
CA LEU A 206 -7.84 1.57 24.85
C LEU A 206 -7.14 1.97 26.16
N LYS A 207 -7.74 1.59 27.29
CA LYS A 207 -7.09 1.75 28.59
C LYS A 207 -6.11 0.60 28.75
N ASN A 208 -4.82 0.90 28.86
CA ASN A 208 -3.83 -0.11 29.21
C ASN A 208 -4.15 -0.64 30.61
N CYS A 209 -4.68 -1.86 30.70
CA CYS A 209 -4.65 -2.60 31.95
C CYS A 209 -3.20 -3.01 32.17
N HIS A 210 -2.51 -2.35 33.09
CA HIS A 210 -1.25 -2.83 33.61
C HIS A 210 -1.47 -4.22 34.21
N MET A 211 -0.87 -5.25 33.61
CA MET A 211 -0.60 -6.54 34.26
C MET A 211 0.76 -6.45 34.94
#